data_AF-A0A1F8ZXI2-F1
#
_entry.id   AF-A0A1F8ZXI2-F1
#
_cell.length_a   1.000
_cell.length_b   1.000
_cell.length_c   1.000
_cell.angle_alpha   90.00
_cell.angle_beta   90.00
_cell.angle_gamma   90.00
#
_symmetry.space_group_name_H-M   'P 1'
#
loop_
_entity.id
_entity.type
_entity.pdbx_description
1 polymer ?
#
loop_
_entity_poly.entity_id
_entity_poly.type
_entity_poly.pdbx_seq_one_letter_code
_entity_poly.pdbx_strand_id
1 'polypeptide(L)'
;MGNFYFWQRWLLVVGIIVSLFGLFISFFSGTALFALFDSLINPVFWGAGPLPDDAKAFQKWIYGAWGATVAGWGIFIIFLARNPFKKKEKWSWHCLWSGLLLWFIVDTGFSAYFRVYMNVILNTFLFLAVLIPVFFTRKQFVRSPRNCEAPTTEN
;
A
#
# COMPACT_ATOMS: atom_id res chain seq x y z
N MET A 1 -0.91 25.40 -8.28
CA MET A 1 0.18 24.39 -8.35
C MET A 1 0.58 23.79 -7.00
N GLY A 2 0.47 24.52 -5.87
CA GLY A 2 0.86 24.02 -4.54
C GLY A 2 0.18 22.72 -4.07
N ASN A 3 -1.10 22.51 -4.41
CA ASN A 3 -1.84 21.32 -3.98
C ASN A 3 -1.27 20.01 -4.57
N PHE A 4 -0.71 20.02 -5.79
CA PHE A 4 -0.17 18.79 -6.40
C PHE A 4 1.10 18.29 -5.73
N TYR A 5 2.08 19.18 -5.56
CA TYR A 5 3.35 18.81 -4.95
C TYR A 5 3.18 18.42 -3.49
N PHE A 6 2.19 18.97 -2.79
CA PHE A 6 1.78 18.49 -1.48
C PHE A 6 1.36 17.01 -1.53
N TRP A 7 0.39 16.65 -2.37
CA TRP A 7 -0.07 15.26 -2.51
C TRP A 7 1.00 14.30 -3.04
N GLN A 8 1.87 14.77 -3.93
CA GLN A 8 3.01 14.00 -4.41
C GLN A 8 4.00 13.71 -3.28
N ARG A 9 4.33 14.70 -2.44
CA ARG A 9 5.19 14.50 -1.26
C ARG A 9 4.52 13.63 -0.21
N TRP A 10 3.21 13.78 -0.02
CA TRP A 10 2.42 12.91 0.85
C TRP A 10 2.56 11.43 0.43
N LEU A 11 2.41 11.12 -0.87
CA LEU A 11 2.62 9.76 -1.37
C LEU A 11 4.04 9.25 -1.12
N LEU A 12 5.07 10.11 -1.18
CA LEU A 12 6.43 9.72 -0.79
C LEU A 12 6.53 9.34 0.68
N VAL A 13 5.94 10.15 1.56
CA VAL A 13 5.93 9.89 3.00
C VAL A 13 5.18 8.60 3.30
N VAL A 14 4.00 8.39 2.68
CA VAL A 14 3.24 7.14 2.80
C VAL A 14 4.06 5.95 2.34
N GLY A 15 4.72 6.03 1.17
CA GLY A 15 5.57 4.96 0.68
C GLY A 15 6.73 4.61 1.62
N ILE A 16 7.35 5.62 2.25
CA ILE A 16 8.40 5.41 3.27
C ILE A 16 7.83 4.72 4.50
N ILE A 17 6.71 5.23 5.04
CA ILE A 17 6.06 4.65 6.22
C ILE A 17 5.66 3.19 5.96
N VAL A 18 5.02 2.92 4.83
CA VAL A 18 4.65 1.57 4.39
C VAL A 18 5.87 0.66 4.27
N SER A 19 6.96 1.17 3.69
CA SER A 19 8.21 0.41 3.54
C SER A 19 8.75 -0.01 4.91
N LEU A 20 8.88 0.95 5.83
CA LEU A 20 9.38 0.72 7.18
C LEU A 20 8.45 -0.17 7.99
N PHE A 21 7.13 0.01 7.84
CA PHE A 21 6.13 -0.81 8.51
C PHE A 21 6.17 -2.26 8.04
N GLY A 22 6.31 -2.50 6.73
CA GLY A 22 6.49 -3.85 6.19
C GLY A 22 7.76 -4.53 6.73
N LEU A 23 8.89 -3.81 6.76
CA LEU A 23 10.11 -4.32 7.37
C LEU A 23 9.93 -4.60 8.87
N PHE A 24 9.20 -3.73 9.58
CA PHE A 24 8.90 -3.94 10.99
C PHE A 24 8.10 -5.23 11.21
N ILE A 25 7.02 -5.47 10.45
CA ILE A 25 6.28 -6.74 10.51
C ILE A 25 7.21 -7.92 10.19
N SER A 26 8.03 -7.78 9.15
CA SER A 26 8.87 -8.88 8.66
C SER A 26 9.90 -9.35 9.69
N PHE A 27 10.49 -8.43 10.44
CA PHE A 27 11.58 -8.75 11.39
C PHE A 27 11.11 -8.92 12.83
N PHE A 28 10.00 -8.30 13.22
CA PHE A 28 9.54 -8.28 14.62
C PHE A 28 8.29 -9.12 14.87
N SER A 29 7.74 -9.80 13.85
CA SER A 29 6.65 -10.77 14.04
C SER A 29 7.05 -11.88 15.01
N GLY A 30 6.12 -12.22 15.93
CA GLY A 30 6.36 -13.19 17.00
C GLY A 30 7.24 -12.69 18.15
N THR A 31 7.52 -11.39 18.23
CA THR A 31 8.17 -10.76 19.39
C THR A 31 7.17 -9.96 20.23
N ALA A 32 7.55 -9.57 21.45
CA ALA A 32 6.70 -8.75 22.32
C ALA A 32 6.26 -7.42 21.69
N LEU A 33 7.02 -6.89 20.73
CA LEU A 33 6.68 -5.65 20.00
C LEU A 33 5.46 -5.83 19.09
N PHE A 34 5.15 -7.06 18.69
CA PHE A 34 3.99 -7.40 17.87
C PHE A 34 2.82 -8.00 18.67
N ALA A 35 2.99 -8.15 19.99
CA ALA A 35 2.02 -8.84 20.86
C ALA A 35 0.64 -8.17 20.88
N LEU A 36 0.56 -6.84 20.69
CA LEU A 36 -0.73 -6.15 20.54
C LEU A 36 -1.45 -6.55 19.25
N PHE A 37 -0.71 -6.74 18.17
CA PHE A 37 -1.29 -7.16 16.90
C PHE A 37 -1.76 -8.62 16.99
N ASP A 38 -0.94 -9.46 17.59
CA ASP A 38 -1.24 -10.87 17.86
C ASP A 38 -2.47 -11.04 18.75
N SER A 39 -2.64 -10.21 19.78
CA SER A 39 -3.81 -10.29 20.68
C SER A 39 -5.12 -9.87 20.01
N LEU A 40 -5.08 -9.09 18.93
CA LEU A 40 -6.26 -8.67 18.17
C LEU A 40 -6.62 -9.63 17.04
N ILE A 41 -5.66 -10.45 16.57
CA ILE A 41 -5.86 -11.39 15.45
C ILE A 41 -5.99 -12.83 15.93
N ASN A 42 -5.12 -13.29 16.84
CA ASN A 42 -5.05 -14.69 17.24
C ASN A 42 -6.36 -15.24 17.83
N PRO A 43 -7.12 -14.48 18.66
CA PRO A 43 -8.38 -14.98 19.21
C PRO A 43 -9.42 -15.34 18.16
N VAL A 44 -9.34 -14.77 16.95
CA VAL A 44 -10.25 -15.08 15.84
C VAL A 44 -10.05 -16.51 15.33
N PHE A 45 -8.83 -17.03 15.38
CA PHE A 45 -8.48 -18.36 14.84
C PHE A 45 -8.25 -19.42 15.92
N TRP A 46 -7.72 -19.03 17.08
CA TRP A 46 -7.31 -19.96 18.15
C TRP A 46 -8.03 -19.71 19.49
N GLY A 47 -8.96 -18.77 19.54
CA GLY A 47 -9.68 -18.42 20.77
C GLY A 47 -8.77 -17.87 21.87
N ALA A 48 -9.16 -18.05 23.14
CA ALA A 48 -8.38 -17.60 24.29
C ALA A 48 -7.23 -18.56 24.68
N GLY A 49 -7.03 -19.64 23.94
CA GLY A 49 -6.02 -20.66 24.23
C GLY A 49 -4.60 -20.25 23.80
N PRO A 50 -3.56 -20.94 24.30
CA PRO A 50 -2.20 -20.72 23.82
C PRO A 50 -2.08 -21.13 22.35
N LEU A 51 -1.39 -20.32 21.56
CA LEU A 51 -1.11 -20.62 20.16
C LEU A 51 -0.23 -21.89 20.07
N PRO A 52 -0.65 -22.93 19.33
CA PRO A 52 0.18 -24.12 19.08
C PRO A 52 1.54 -23.75 18.48
N ASP A 53 2.59 -24.53 18.77
CA ASP A 53 3.96 -24.18 18.37
C ASP A 53 4.20 -24.23 16.86
N ASP A 54 3.53 -25.15 16.17
CA ASP A 54 3.48 -25.20 14.71
C ASP A 54 2.76 -23.97 14.13
N ALA A 55 1.65 -23.54 14.73
CA ALA A 55 0.95 -22.33 14.35
C ALA A 55 1.79 -21.06 14.58
N LYS A 56 2.57 -20.98 15.68
CA LYS A 56 3.54 -19.89 15.91
C LYS A 56 4.61 -19.85 14.82
N ALA A 57 5.18 -20.99 14.46
CA ALA A 57 6.21 -21.07 13.43
C ALA A 57 5.67 -20.61 12.07
N PHE A 58 4.48 -21.09 11.70
CA PHE A 58 3.80 -20.66 10.48
C PHE A 58 3.45 -19.17 10.51
N GLN A 59 2.90 -18.67 11.62
CA GLN A 59 2.56 -17.25 11.79
C GLN A 59 3.77 -16.34 11.61
N LYS A 60 4.90 -16.70 12.22
CA LYS A 60 6.15 -15.94 12.07
C LYS A 60 6.61 -15.90 10.61
N TRP A 61 6.54 -17.02 9.91
CA TRP A 61 6.88 -17.07 8.49
C TRP A 61 5.93 -16.25 7.63
N ILE A 62 4.60 -16.38 7.80
CA ILE A 62 3.62 -15.69 6.96
C ILE A 62 3.65 -14.18 7.20
N TYR A 63 3.83 -13.71 8.44
CA TYR A 63 4.03 -12.29 8.71
C TYR A 63 5.39 -11.80 8.19
N GLY A 64 6.44 -12.62 8.26
CA GLY A 64 7.70 -12.39 7.55
C GLY A 64 7.49 -12.07 6.07
N ALA A 65 6.86 -13.00 5.35
CA ALA A 65 6.59 -12.87 3.93
C ALA A 65 5.65 -11.69 3.62
N TRP A 66 4.56 -11.55 4.37
CA TRP A 66 3.60 -10.47 4.21
C TRP A 66 4.26 -9.10 4.43
N GLY A 67 5.02 -8.93 5.51
CA GLY A 67 5.78 -7.71 5.78
C GLY A 67 6.75 -7.36 4.65
N ALA A 68 7.47 -8.34 4.11
CA ALA A 68 8.36 -8.13 2.96
C ALA A 68 7.59 -7.64 1.71
N THR A 69 6.40 -8.19 1.43
CA THR A 69 5.56 -7.71 0.32
C THR A 69 5.05 -6.28 0.54
N VAL A 70 4.62 -5.94 1.75
CA VAL A 70 4.20 -4.59 2.14
C VAL A 70 5.39 -3.62 1.98
N ALA A 71 6.59 -4.03 2.39
CA ALA A 71 7.78 -3.23 2.26
C ALA A 71 8.09 -2.90 0.80
N GLY A 72 8.06 -3.92 -0.07
CA GLY A 72 8.25 -3.77 -1.51
C GLY A 72 7.19 -2.87 -2.16
N TRP A 73 5.92 -3.01 -1.76
CA TRP A 73 4.85 -2.14 -2.23
C TRP A 73 5.08 -0.67 -1.85
N GLY A 74 5.57 -0.40 -0.63
CA GLY A 74 6.00 0.94 -0.21
C GLY A 74 7.10 1.52 -1.12
N ILE A 75 8.09 0.71 -1.49
CA ILE A 75 9.15 1.10 -2.44
C ILE A 75 8.56 1.45 -3.81
N PHE A 76 7.62 0.65 -4.33
CA PHE A 76 6.96 0.95 -5.60
C PHE A 76 6.22 2.30 -5.57
N ILE A 77 5.49 2.58 -4.47
CA ILE A 77 4.83 3.88 -4.28
C ILE A 77 5.85 5.02 -4.32
N ILE A 78 7.01 4.87 -3.66
CA ILE A 78 8.08 5.89 -3.67
C ILE A 78 8.54 6.16 -5.10
N PHE A 79 8.89 5.13 -5.88
CA PHE A 79 9.39 5.31 -7.24
C PHE A 79 8.33 5.89 -8.17
N LEU A 80 7.08 5.44 -8.07
CA LEU A 80 5.94 5.99 -8.82
C LEU A 80 5.75 7.48 -8.49
N ALA A 81 5.70 7.82 -7.20
CA ALA A 81 5.52 9.19 -6.74
C ALA A 81 6.69 10.11 -7.12
N ARG A 82 7.96 9.64 -7.08
CA ARG A 82 9.15 10.46 -7.38
C ARG A 82 9.25 10.87 -8.84
N ASN A 83 8.90 9.97 -9.76
CA ASN A 83 9.20 10.14 -11.18
C ASN A 83 7.94 10.23 -12.05
N PRO A 84 7.27 9.14 -12.46
CA PRO A 84 6.19 9.23 -13.44
C PRO A 84 4.95 9.96 -12.90
N PHE A 85 4.65 9.84 -11.61
CA PHE A 85 3.55 10.59 -10.99
C PHE A 85 3.87 12.09 -10.97
N LYS A 86 5.07 12.48 -10.56
CA LYS A 86 5.53 13.89 -10.57
C LYS A 86 5.51 14.49 -11.98
N LYS A 87 5.83 13.70 -13.00
CA LYS A 87 5.72 14.06 -14.43
C LYS A 87 4.29 14.04 -14.97
N LYS A 88 3.31 13.65 -14.15
CA LYS A 88 1.88 13.56 -14.49
C LYS A 88 1.60 12.55 -15.60
N GLU A 89 2.39 11.49 -15.67
CA GLU A 89 2.20 10.42 -16.64
C GLU A 89 0.93 9.63 -16.30
N LYS A 90 -0.03 9.58 -17.23
CA LYS A 90 -1.36 8.96 -17.03
C LYS A 90 -1.29 7.55 -16.46
N TRP A 91 -0.37 6.73 -16.96
CA TRP A 91 -0.24 5.33 -16.54
C TRP A 91 0.10 5.21 -15.05
N SER A 92 0.86 6.15 -14.47
CA SER A 92 1.23 6.12 -13.06
C SER A 92 0.02 6.33 -12.14
N TRP A 93 -0.90 7.20 -12.55
CA TRP A 93 -2.16 7.40 -11.85
C TRP A 93 -3.04 6.15 -11.95
N HIS A 94 -3.17 5.57 -13.16
CA HIS A 94 -3.92 4.31 -13.35
C HIS A 94 -3.33 3.16 -12.54
N CYS A 95 -2.01 3.02 -12.49
CA CYS A 95 -1.30 2.00 -11.73
C CYS A 95 -1.60 2.11 -10.22
N LEU A 96 -1.49 3.32 -9.65
CA LEU A 96 -1.83 3.55 -8.26
C LEU A 96 -3.32 3.31 -7.99
N TRP A 97 -4.22 3.80 -8.86
CA TRP A 97 -5.66 3.66 -8.67
C TRP A 97 -6.13 2.20 -8.74
N SER A 98 -5.77 1.48 -9.81
CA SER A 98 -6.21 0.10 -9.99
C SER A 98 -5.56 -0.85 -8.99
N GLY A 99 -4.27 -0.70 -8.73
CA GLY A 99 -3.54 -1.51 -7.76
C GLY A 99 -4.09 -1.32 -6.34
N LEU A 100 -4.35 -0.07 -5.94
CA LEU A 100 -4.91 0.25 -4.63
C LEU A 100 -6.32 -0.34 -4.45
N LEU A 101 -7.20 -0.19 -5.45
CA LEU A 101 -8.56 -0.74 -5.39
C LEU A 101 -8.56 -2.26 -5.35
N LEU A 102 -7.78 -2.92 -6.21
CA LEU A 102 -7.69 -4.38 -6.23
C LEU A 102 -7.20 -4.90 -4.87
N TRP A 103 -6.09 -4.35 -4.37
CA TRP A 103 -5.56 -4.74 -3.06
C TRP A 103 -6.58 -4.53 -1.95
N PHE A 104 -7.19 -3.34 -1.86
CA PHE A 104 -8.13 -3.04 -0.79
C PHE A 104 -9.35 -3.96 -0.82
N ILE A 105 -9.93 -4.21 -1.98
CA ILE A 105 -11.11 -5.09 -2.12
C ILE A 105 -10.76 -6.53 -1.71
N VAL A 106 -9.66 -7.07 -2.21
CA VAL A 106 -9.29 -8.47 -1.97
C VAL A 106 -8.87 -8.68 -0.51
N ASP A 107 -7.91 -7.89 -0.02
CA ASP A 107 -7.34 -8.07 1.32
C ASP A 107 -8.36 -7.76 2.42
N THR A 108 -9.10 -6.66 2.27
CA THR A 108 -10.16 -6.29 3.23
C THR A 108 -11.36 -7.21 3.14
N GLY A 109 -11.69 -7.72 1.96
CA GLY A 109 -12.75 -8.71 1.76
C GLY A 109 -12.47 -10.01 2.52
N PHE A 110 -11.25 -10.55 2.39
CA PHE A 110 -10.83 -11.72 3.17
C PHE A 110 -10.79 -11.41 4.67
N SER A 111 -10.27 -10.25 5.07
CA SER A 111 -10.21 -9.85 6.47
C SER A 111 -11.58 -9.75 7.11
N ALA A 112 -12.57 -9.19 6.40
CA ALA A 112 -13.94 -9.12 6.85
C ALA A 112 -14.61 -10.50 6.90
N TYR A 113 -14.37 -11.34 5.88
CA TYR A 113 -14.89 -12.71 5.84
C TYR A 113 -14.43 -13.56 7.05
N PHE A 114 -13.14 -13.47 7.38
CA PHE A 114 -12.57 -14.15 8.56
C PHE A 114 -12.77 -13.39 9.87
N ARG A 115 -13.44 -12.23 9.88
CA ARG A 115 -13.70 -11.38 11.07
C ARG A 115 -12.44 -10.81 11.74
N VAL A 116 -11.37 -10.62 10.98
CA VAL A 116 -10.12 -9.97 11.42
C VAL A 116 -10.29 -8.45 11.31
N TYR A 117 -11.11 -7.86 12.19
CA TYR A 117 -11.50 -6.44 12.09
C TYR A 117 -10.34 -5.46 12.27
N MET A 118 -9.32 -5.82 13.05
CA MET A 118 -8.13 -4.98 13.17
C MET A 118 -7.45 -4.77 11.81
N ASN A 119 -7.40 -5.82 10.97
CA ASN A 119 -6.84 -5.70 9.63
C ASN A 119 -7.73 -4.86 8.71
N VAL A 120 -9.05 -4.96 8.83
CA VAL A 120 -10.01 -4.10 8.10
C VAL A 120 -9.77 -2.62 8.41
N ILE A 121 -9.57 -2.28 9.69
CA ILE A 121 -9.30 -0.90 10.13
C ILE A 121 -7.96 -0.41 9.57
N LEU A 122 -6.90 -1.20 9.71
CA LEU A 122 -5.56 -0.87 9.21
C LEU A 122 -5.58 -0.64 7.69
N ASN A 123 -6.22 -1.55 6.95
CA ASN A 123 -6.36 -1.45 5.50
C ASN A 123 -7.14 -0.20 5.09
N THR A 124 -8.20 0.13 5.81
CA THR A 124 -9.00 1.34 5.53
C THR A 124 -8.18 2.60 5.73
N PHE A 125 -7.39 2.69 6.79
CA PHE A 125 -6.50 3.82 7.02
C PHE A 125 -5.47 3.97 5.89
N LEU A 126 -4.79 2.88 5.54
CA LEU A 126 -3.78 2.86 4.48
C LEU A 126 -4.40 3.16 3.10
N PHE A 127 -5.58 2.61 2.83
CA PHE A 127 -6.35 2.89 1.62
C PHE A 127 -6.63 4.38 1.49
N LEU A 128 -7.15 5.03 2.53
CA LEU A 128 -7.41 6.46 2.53
C LEU A 128 -6.14 7.29 2.37
N ALA A 129 -5.03 6.88 3.01
CA ALA A 129 -3.75 7.57 2.92
C ALA A 129 -3.22 7.64 1.47
N VAL A 130 -3.50 6.64 0.63
CA VAL A 130 -3.13 6.65 -0.80
C VAL A 130 -4.28 7.16 -1.69
N LEU A 131 -5.54 6.86 -1.36
CA LEU A 131 -6.69 7.23 -2.18
C LEU A 131 -6.85 8.76 -2.26
N ILE A 132 -6.75 9.45 -1.12
CA ILE A 132 -6.93 10.90 -1.01
C ILE A 132 -6.02 11.66 -2.00
N PRO A 133 -4.68 11.48 -1.98
CA PRO A 133 -3.81 12.17 -2.93
C PRO A 133 -4.09 11.77 -4.38
N VAL A 134 -4.37 10.49 -4.66
CA VAL A 134 -4.67 10.02 -6.03
C VAL A 134 -5.97 10.64 -6.55
N PHE A 135 -7.01 10.72 -5.73
CA PHE A 135 -8.29 11.29 -6.09
C PHE A 135 -8.21 12.81 -6.33
N PHE A 136 -7.55 13.56 -5.43
CA PHE A 136 -7.45 15.02 -5.56
C PHE A 136 -6.55 15.46 -6.72
N THR A 137 -5.60 14.61 -7.13
CA THR A 137 -4.71 14.91 -8.26
C THR A 137 -5.23 14.43 -9.61
N ARG A 138 -6.35 13.68 -9.66
CA ARG A 138 -6.91 13.06 -10.88
C ARG A 138 -6.98 13.98 -12.11
N LYS A 139 -7.41 15.24 -11.90
CA LYS A 139 -7.61 16.21 -13.00
C LYS A 139 -6.30 16.65 -13.65
N GLN A 140 -5.17 16.43 -12.98
CA GLN A 140 -3.84 16.89 -13.42
C GLN A 140 -3.18 15.89 -14.36
N PHE A 141 -3.71 14.67 -14.46
CA PHE A 141 -3.26 13.62 -15.35
C PHE A 141 -4.00 13.64 -16.70
N VAL A 142 -4.84 14.64 -17.01
CA VAL A 142 -5.72 14.62 -18.20
C VAL A 142 -4.98 14.87 -19.52
N ARG A 143 -3.73 15.37 -19.54
CA ARG A 143 -2.98 15.67 -20.78
C ARG A 143 -1.79 14.75 -20.99
N SER A 144 -1.83 13.98 -22.08
CA SER A 144 -0.62 13.63 -22.82
C SER A 144 -0.72 14.41 -24.12
N PRO A 145 0.07 15.47 -24.35
CA PRO A 145 0.33 15.92 -25.70
C PRO A 145 1.17 14.82 -26.34
N ARG A 146 0.52 13.79 -26.90
CA ARG A 146 1.17 12.95 -27.90
C ARG A 146 1.33 13.82 -29.13
N ASN A 147 2.59 14.11 -29.46
CA ASN A 147 3.10 14.39 -30.79
C ASN A 147 2.29 15.40 -31.61
N CYS A 148 2.52 16.69 -31.39
CA CYS A 148 2.56 17.62 -32.52
C CYS A 148 3.98 17.56 -33.13
N GLU A 149 4.43 16.38 -33.55
CA GLU A 149 5.43 16.34 -34.61
C GLU A 149 4.66 16.63 -35.89
N ALA A 150 4.65 17.91 -36.29
CA ALA A 150 4.33 18.24 -37.65
C ALA A 150 5.33 17.48 -38.55
N PRO A 151 4.90 16.81 -39.62
CA PRO A 151 5.85 16.36 -40.62
C PRO A 151 6.54 17.61 -41.14
N THR A 152 7.84 17.75 -40.87
CA THR A 152 8.70 18.70 -41.57
C THR A 152 8.68 18.28 -43.03
N THR A 153 7.85 18.95 -43.82
CA THR A 153 8.00 19.00 -45.27
C THR A 153 9.30 19.76 -45.54
N GLU A 154 10.39 19.04 -45.77
CA GLU A 154 11.55 19.60 -46.45
C GLU A 154 11.67 18.97 -47.83
N ASN A 155 11.92 19.87 -48.78
CA ASN A 155 11.89 19.73 -50.23
C ASN A 155 13.08 18.96 -50.78
#